data_AF-A0A6G1E5B1-F1
#
_entry.id   AF-A0A6G1E5B1-F1
#
_cell.length_a   1.000
_cell.length_b   1.000
_cell.length_c   1.000
_cell.angle_alpha   90.00
_cell.angle_beta   90.00
_cell.angle_gamma   90.00
#
_symmetry.space_group_name_H-M   'P 1'
#
loop_
_entity.id
_entity.type
_entity.pdbx_description
1 polymer ?
#
loop_
_entity_poly.entity_id
_entity_poly.type
_entity_poly.pdbx_seq_one_letter_code
_entity_poly.pdbx_strand_id
1 'polypeptide(L)'
;MVMVGASSINRRFLAHIVLGNGRTYVVSSLYSGQNTTGSLTPLVYGGDAGSDVCEYPKLSRNIVAGKIVLCDGSNITFGPAQEVDVDVAGGVGTIISSRDIYGEFLPTWSDIHPGVTVTYNDARAIYYYLRSVPNPVARIEFHGTMISQSPSAPRVGSFSSCGPNHFAAEILKPNVIAPGVSILAAWSGENSLSLLRAEFNKRREELTIVYGTSMSCPHVSGITAMLKVARPSWSPAAIKSALMTMAYNVDNGGNAIKDMATGQVTGPFELKSGHVDPNRALDPGLVYNATTDDYLTFLCSLGYSPIRSHSSRRTAP
;
A
#
# COMPACT_ATOMS: atom_id res chain seq x y z
N MET A 1 12.33 -18.72 8.63
CA MET A 1 11.75 -17.52 7.99
C MET A 1 10.75 -16.84 8.91
N VAL A 2 10.81 -15.51 8.97
CA VAL A 2 9.77 -14.62 9.53
C VAL A 2 9.00 -14.03 8.35
N MET A 3 7.71 -14.34 8.21
CA MET A 3 6.86 -13.71 7.20
C MET A 3 6.20 -12.47 7.77
N VAL A 4 6.25 -11.37 7.02
CA VAL A 4 5.84 -10.05 7.49
C VAL A 4 4.69 -9.54 6.61
N GLY A 5 3.54 -9.29 7.23
CA GLY A 5 2.44 -8.57 6.60
C GLY A 5 2.67 -7.06 6.65
N ALA A 6 1.94 -6.32 5.82
CA ALA A 6 2.08 -4.87 5.73
C ALA A 6 0.96 -4.15 6.46
N SER A 7 1.33 -3.07 7.16
CA SER A 7 0.38 -2.23 7.86
C SER A 7 0.64 -0.74 7.69
N SER A 8 -0.40 0.05 7.94
CA SER A 8 -0.34 1.51 7.93
C SER A 8 0.36 2.09 9.14
N ILE A 9 0.80 3.33 8.98
CA ILE A 9 1.20 4.25 10.05
C ILE A 9 0.19 5.39 10.11
N ASN A 10 0.26 6.22 11.15
CA ASN A 10 -0.61 7.39 11.33
C ASN A 10 -0.28 8.57 10.41
N ARG A 11 0.82 8.50 9.64
CA ARG A 11 1.15 9.49 8.61
C ARG A 11 0.29 9.27 7.37
N ARG A 12 -0.27 10.34 6.82
CA ARG A 12 -1.06 10.37 5.58
C ARG A 12 -0.65 11.54 4.69
N PHE A 13 -1.02 11.48 3.42
CA PHE A 13 -0.83 12.56 2.45
C PHE A 13 -2.18 13.08 2.03
N LEU A 14 -2.70 14.04 2.79
CA LEU A 14 -4.10 14.42 2.71
C LEU A 14 -4.35 15.35 1.53
N ALA A 15 -5.43 15.07 0.82
CA ALA A 15 -6.10 16.03 -0.03
C ALA A 15 -7.62 15.98 0.23
N HIS A 16 -8.33 17.02 -0.19
CA HIS A 16 -9.79 17.06 -0.21
C HIS A 16 -10.31 17.23 -1.63
N ILE A 17 -11.41 16.55 -1.93
CA ILE A 17 -12.26 16.88 -3.08
C ILE A 17 -13.48 17.60 -2.54
N VAL A 18 -13.70 18.84 -2.96
CA VAL A 18 -14.89 19.62 -2.63
C VAL A 18 -15.77 19.70 -3.88
N LEU A 19 -16.94 19.08 -3.84
CA LEU A 19 -17.92 19.13 -4.92
C LEU A 19 -18.72 20.45 -4.88
N GLY A 20 -19.30 20.83 -6.02
CA GLY A 20 -20.17 22.02 -6.14
C GLY A 20 -21.41 22.00 -5.25
N ASN A 21 -21.84 20.82 -4.78
CA ASN A 21 -22.92 20.69 -3.78
C ASN A 21 -22.44 20.80 -2.33
N GLY A 22 -21.18 21.15 -2.09
CA GLY A 22 -20.57 21.30 -0.77
C GLY A 22 -20.14 19.99 -0.10
N ARG A 23 -20.36 18.82 -0.71
CA ARG A 23 -19.84 17.55 -0.16
C ARG A 23 -18.32 17.50 -0.30
N THR A 24 -17.65 17.06 0.77
CA THR A 24 -16.20 16.93 0.83
C THR A 24 -15.80 15.47 1.02
N TYR A 25 -14.81 15.02 0.27
CA TYR A 25 -14.19 13.69 0.42
C TYR A 25 -12.75 13.83 0.89
N VAL A 26 -12.37 13.00 1.86
CA VAL A 26 -11.02 12.91 2.43
C VAL A 26 -10.23 11.88 1.63
N VAL A 27 -9.22 12.33 0.89
CA VAL A 27 -8.54 11.53 -0.14
C VAL A 27 -7.03 11.58 0.02
N SER A 28 -6.30 10.85 -0.83
CA SER A 28 -4.83 10.80 -0.77
C SER A 28 -4.18 11.34 -2.04
N SER A 29 -3.07 12.06 -1.90
CA SER A 29 -2.25 12.56 -3.01
C SER A 29 -0.82 12.85 -2.58
N LEU A 30 0.17 12.49 -3.40
CA LEU A 30 1.56 12.95 -3.26
C LEU A 30 1.88 14.16 -4.14
N TYR A 31 0.88 14.75 -4.81
CA TYR A 31 1.05 15.95 -5.58
C TYR A 31 1.52 17.10 -4.68
N SER A 32 2.66 17.69 -5.05
CA SER A 32 3.34 18.76 -4.29
C SER A 32 3.33 20.12 -5.02
N GLY A 33 2.61 20.20 -6.14
CA GLY A 33 2.44 21.45 -6.89
C GLY A 33 1.37 22.36 -6.28
N GLN A 34 0.99 23.40 -7.02
CA GLN A 34 -0.04 24.33 -6.56
C GLN A 34 -1.44 23.69 -6.62
N ASN A 35 -2.30 24.06 -5.67
CA ASN A 35 -3.72 23.71 -5.74
C ASN A 35 -4.31 24.07 -7.10
N THR A 36 -5.20 23.21 -7.62
CA THR A 36 -6.04 23.58 -8.76
C THR A 36 -6.70 24.90 -8.40
N THR A 37 -6.44 25.94 -9.20
CA THR A 37 -6.85 27.35 -9.02
C THR A 37 -8.10 27.44 -8.16
N GLY A 38 -8.06 28.14 -7.02
CA GLY A 38 -9.03 28.08 -5.92
C GLY A 38 -10.54 28.25 -6.24
N SER A 39 -10.94 28.37 -7.51
CA SER A 39 -12.28 28.23 -8.03
C SER A 39 -12.74 26.77 -8.19
N LEU A 40 -14.05 26.57 -8.20
CA LEU A 40 -14.66 25.33 -8.67
C LEU A 40 -14.43 25.17 -10.18
N THR A 41 -13.99 23.98 -10.59
CA THR A 41 -13.67 23.63 -11.98
C THR A 41 -14.67 22.59 -12.49
N PRO A 42 -15.09 22.64 -13.77
CA PRO A 42 -15.94 21.59 -14.34
C PRO A 42 -15.36 20.20 -14.14
N LEU A 43 -16.21 19.26 -13.76
CA LEU A 43 -15.88 17.87 -13.52
C LEU A 43 -16.53 17.00 -14.60
N VAL A 44 -15.82 16.03 -15.16
CA VAL A 44 -16.34 15.08 -16.15
C VAL A 44 -15.94 13.65 -15.81
N TYR A 45 -16.66 12.68 -16.35
CA TYR A 45 -16.29 11.27 -16.29
C TYR A 45 -15.50 10.87 -17.55
N GLY A 46 -14.37 10.19 -17.38
CA GLY A 46 -13.53 9.74 -18.50
C GLY A 46 -14.29 8.87 -19.51
N GLY A 47 -15.21 8.01 -19.04
CA GLY A 47 -16.01 7.17 -19.92
C GLY A 47 -16.92 7.95 -20.87
N ASP A 48 -17.39 9.13 -20.47
CA ASP A 48 -18.15 10.03 -21.35
C ASP A 48 -17.25 10.68 -22.41
N ALA A 49 -15.95 10.77 -22.13
CA ALA A 49 -14.93 11.24 -23.05
C ALA A 49 -14.32 10.12 -23.92
N GLY A 50 -14.76 8.87 -23.78
CA GLY A 50 -14.32 7.73 -24.60
C GLY A 50 -13.43 6.70 -23.90
N SER A 51 -13.04 6.93 -22.63
CA SER A 51 -12.31 5.93 -21.84
C SER A 51 -12.53 6.11 -20.34
N ASP A 52 -13.18 5.12 -19.72
CA ASP A 52 -13.41 5.04 -18.27
C ASP A 52 -12.10 5.10 -17.46
N VAL A 53 -11.07 4.39 -17.91
CA VAL A 53 -9.72 4.42 -17.33
C VAL A 53 -8.86 5.59 -17.81
N CYS A 54 -9.45 6.56 -18.52
CA CYS A 54 -8.78 7.77 -19.00
C CYS A 54 -7.57 7.53 -19.89
N GLU A 55 -7.61 6.51 -20.74
CA GLU A 55 -6.52 6.18 -21.66
C GLU A 55 -6.48 7.16 -22.85
N TYR A 56 -5.32 7.74 -23.10
CA TYR A 56 -5.05 8.50 -24.33
C TYR A 56 -4.50 7.57 -25.42
N PRO A 57 -4.91 7.69 -26.71
CA PRO A 57 -5.67 8.77 -27.34
C PRO A 57 -7.19 8.57 -27.39
N LYS A 58 -7.76 7.65 -26.60
CA LYS A 58 -9.22 7.40 -26.62
C LYS A 58 -10.02 8.55 -25.98
N LEU A 59 -9.38 9.33 -25.10
CA LEU A 59 -9.97 10.52 -24.50
C LEU A 59 -10.19 11.67 -25.50
N SER A 60 -11.44 12.14 -25.57
CA SER A 60 -11.85 13.31 -26.34
C SER A 60 -11.39 14.61 -25.67
N ARG A 61 -10.44 15.30 -26.31
CA ARG A 61 -9.94 16.62 -25.88
C ARG A 61 -11.06 17.65 -25.72
N ASN A 62 -12.08 17.63 -26.58
CA ASN A 62 -13.20 18.58 -26.52
C ASN A 62 -14.03 18.42 -25.24
N ILE A 63 -14.03 17.22 -24.64
CA ILE A 63 -14.75 16.94 -23.40
C ILE A 63 -13.86 17.20 -22.19
N VAL A 64 -12.56 16.89 -22.27
CA VAL A 64 -11.61 16.90 -21.14
C VAL A 64 -10.92 18.25 -20.92
N ALA A 65 -10.64 19.01 -21.99
CA ALA A 65 -9.81 20.20 -21.90
C ALA A 65 -10.33 21.23 -20.87
N GLY A 66 -9.46 21.66 -19.94
CA GLY A 66 -9.78 22.62 -18.89
C GLY A 66 -10.58 22.05 -17.71
N LYS A 67 -10.78 20.73 -17.62
CA LYS A 67 -11.66 20.09 -16.62
C LYS A 67 -10.92 19.12 -15.72
N ILE A 68 -11.52 18.85 -14.56
CA ILE A 68 -11.13 17.73 -13.70
C ILE A 68 -11.80 16.47 -14.24
N VAL A 69 -11.09 15.35 -14.30
CA VAL A 69 -11.59 14.08 -14.86
C VAL A 69 -11.63 13.00 -13.78
N LEU A 70 -12.79 12.39 -13.58
CA LEU A 70 -12.94 11.15 -12.82
C LEU A 70 -12.60 9.95 -13.72
N CYS A 71 -11.64 9.16 -13.27
CA CYS A 71 -11.12 7.98 -13.96
C CYS A 71 -11.30 6.73 -13.09
N ASP A 72 -11.74 5.64 -13.71
CA ASP A 72 -11.83 4.34 -13.05
C ASP A 72 -10.44 3.73 -12.83
N GLY A 73 -10.30 2.99 -11.73
CA GLY A 73 -9.07 2.28 -11.38
C GLY A 73 -8.86 1.06 -12.27
N SER A 74 -7.63 0.84 -12.71
CA SER A 74 -7.26 -0.26 -13.60
C SER A 74 -6.21 -1.20 -12.96
N ASN A 75 -6.18 -2.46 -13.41
CA ASN A 75 -5.08 -3.39 -13.15
C ASN A 75 -3.89 -3.21 -14.09
N ILE A 76 -4.12 -2.51 -15.18
CA ILE A 76 -3.20 -2.39 -16.32
C ILE A 76 -2.56 -1.01 -16.33
N THR A 77 -3.34 0.01 -15.93
CA THR A 77 -2.95 1.42 -15.97
C THR A 77 -2.64 1.92 -14.57
N PHE A 78 -1.41 2.39 -14.35
CA PHE A 78 -1.00 3.00 -13.07
C PHE A 78 -1.57 4.42 -12.95
N GLY A 79 -1.83 4.87 -11.72
CA GLY A 79 -2.37 6.21 -11.47
C GLY A 79 -1.60 7.33 -12.19
N PRO A 80 -0.26 7.38 -12.13
CA PRO A 80 0.51 8.39 -12.85
C PRO A 80 0.38 8.34 -14.37
N ALA A 81 0.10 7.17 -14.96
CA ALA A 81 -0.13 7.08 -16.41
C ALA A 81 -1.48 7.70 -16.78
N GLN A 82 -2.52 7.46 -15.99
CA GLN A 82 -3.83 8.11 -16.18
C GLN A 82 -3.73 9.62 -16.01
N GLU A 83 -2.90 10.10 -15.09
CA GLU A 83 -2.57 11.51 -14.95
C GLU A 83 -1.90 12.11 -16.20
N VAL A 84 -0.90 11.44 -16.78
CA VAL A 84 -0.30 11.86 -18.06
C VAL A 84 -1.36 11.99 -19.13
N ASP A 85 -2.20 10.97 -19.27
CA ASP A 85 -3.16 10.89 -20.38
C ASP A 85 -4.23 11.99 -20.28
N VAL A 86 -4.67 12.32 -19.06
CA VAL A 86 -5.56 13.45 -18.80
C VAL A 86 -4.87 14.78 -19.10
N ASP A 87 -3.61 14.97 -18.68
CA ASP A 87 -2.82 16.18 -18.96
C ASP A 87 -2.61 16.38 -20.47
N VAL A 88 -2.23 15.32 -21.19
CA VAL A 88 -2.07 15.32 -22.66
C VAL A 88 -3.39 15.63 -23.39
N ALA A 89 -4.53 15.21 -22.83
CA ALA A 89 -5.86 15.56 -23.34
C ALA A 89 -6.29 17.00 -22.97
N GLY A 90 -5.50 17.72 -22.17
CA GLY A 90 -5.71 19.10 -21.74
C GLY A 90 -6.51 19.25 -20.44
N GLY A 91 -6.74 18.16 -19.71
CA GLY A 91 -7.39 18.20 -18.40
C GLY A 91 -6.50 18.91 -17.37
N VAL A 92 -7.11 19.41 -16.29
CA VAL A 92 -6.41 20.21 -15.25
C VAL A 92 -6.39 19.53 -13.88
N GLY A 93 -7.02 18.35 -13.77
CA GLY A 93 -6.87 17.49 -12.62
C GLY A 93 -7.47 16.10 -12.83
N THR A 94 -7.03 15.14 -12.03
CA THR A 94 -7.44 13.74 -12.15
C THR A 94 -7.92 13.21 -10.79
N ILE A 95 -9.11 12.60 -10.76
CA ILE A 95 -9.61 11.84 -9.63
C ILE A 95 -9.57 10.38 -10.03
N ILE A 96 -8.74 9.59 -9.36
CA ILE A 96 -8.50 8.18 -9.70
C ILE A 96 -9.21 7.30 -8.68
N SER A 97 -10.13 6.47 -9.16
CA SER A 97 -10.82 5.47 -8.35
C SER A 97 -9.87 4.34 -7.94
N SER A 98 -9.82 3.99 -6.66
CA SER A 98 -9.27 2.72 -6.21
C SER A 98 -10.20 1.57 -6.61
N ARG A 99 -9.68 0.34 -6.64
CA ARG A 99 -10.50 -0.85 -6.93
C ARG A 99 -11.32 -1.25 -5.71
N ASP A 100 -12.46 -1.87 -5.95
CA ASP A 100 -13.35 -2.42 -4.93
C ASP A 100 -12.62 -3.35 -3.95
N ILE A 101 -11.74 -4.22 -4.46
CA ILE A 101 -10.96 -5.16 -3.64
C ILE A 101 -10.01 -4.49 -2.64
N TYR A 102 -9.69 -3.21 -2.84
CA TYR A 102 -8.80 -2.47 -1.96
C TYR A 102 -9.54 -1.79 -0.81
N GLY A 103 -10.87 -1.74 -0.84
CA GLY A 103 -11.68 -1.15 0.22
C GLY A 103 -11.26 0.28 0.57
N GLU A 104 -10.80 0.47 1.80
CA GLU A 104 -10.36 1.75 2.36
C GLU A 104 -8.89 2.11 2.03
N PHE A 105 -8.15 1.22 1.37
CA PHE A 105 -6.77 1.51 0.96
C PHE A 105 -6.74 2.50 -0.20
N LEU A 106 -6.00 3.59 0.02
CA LEU A 106 -5.69 4.59 -0.98
C LEU A 106 -4.20 4.45 -1.36
N PRO A 107 -3.89 3.83 -2.52
CA PRO A 107 -2.54 3.82 -3.04
C PRO A 107 -1.96 5.23 -3.13
N THR A 108 -0.75 5.41 -2.60
CA THR A 108 0.01 6.65 -2.80
C THR A 108 0.86 6.51 -4.06
N TRP A 109 0.50 7.25 -5.10
CA TRP A 109 1.24 7.33 -6.35
C TRP A 109 2.13 8.58 -6.38
N SER A 110 3.22 8.53 -7.14
CA SER A 110 4.02 9.73 -7.40
C SER A 110 3.31 10.62 -8.42
N ASP A 111 2.33 11.39 -7.96
CA ASP A 111 1.49 12.24 -8.81
C ASP A 111 2.35 13.28 -9.56
N ILE A 112 2.23 13.31 -10.89
CA ILE A 112 2.97 14.19 -11.81
C ILE A 112 2.13 15.39 -12.27
N HIS A 113 0.81 15.25 -12.19
CA HIS A 113 -0.22 16.23 -12.53
C HIS A 113 -1.18 16.32 -11.32
N PRO A 114 -1.95 17.41 -11.11
CA PRO A 114 -2.90 17.48 -10.00
C PRO A 114 -3.80 16.24 -9.96
N GLY A 115 -3.55 15.35 -9.01
CA GLY A 115 -4.09 14.00 -9.00
C GLY A 115 -4.42 13.57 -7.58
N VAL A 116 -5.56 12.92 -7.41
CA VAL A 116 -5.97 12.35 -6.12
C VAL A 116 -6.50 10.95 -6.31
N THR A 117 -6.25 10.08 -5.32
CA THR A 117 -6.84 8.74 -5.26
C THR A 117 -7.98 8.72 -4.25
N VAL A 118 -9.14 8.22 -4.67
CA VAL A 118 -10.35 8.04 -3.87
C VAL A 118 -10.65 6.54 -3.66
N THR A 119 -11.46 6.21 -2.65
CA THR A 119 -11.95 4.82 -2.51
C THR A 119 -12.93 4.50 -3.65
N TYR A 120 -13.14 3.22 -3.93
CA TYR A 120 -14.13 2.79 -4.92
C TYR A 120 -15.54 3.33 -4.61
N ASN A 121 -15.92 3.34 -3.34
CA ASN A 121 -17.23 3.83 -2.90
C ASN A 121 -17.36 5.35 -3.06
N ASP A 122 -16.30 6.10 -2.75
CA ASP A 122 -16.28 7.56 -2.96
C ASP A 122 -16.31 7.91 -4.45
N ALA A 123 -15.56 7.19 -5.30
CA ALA A 123 -15.61 7.36 -6.74
C ALA A 123 -17.03 7.16 -7.29
N ARG A 124 -17.73 6.10 -6.85
CA ARG A 124 -19.14 5.89 -7.21
C ARG A 124 -20.03 7.03 -6.75
N ALA A 125 -19.85 7.54 -5.54
CA ALA A 125 -20.61 8.68 -5.03
C ALA A 125 -20.36 9.95 -5.86
N ILE A 126 -19.12 10.21 -6.26
CA ILE A 126 -18.74 11.32 -7.15
C ILE A 126 -19.34 11.12 -8.54
N TYR A 127 -19.33 9.89 -9.06
CA TYR A 127 -19.99 9.54 -10.32
C TYR A 127 -21.50 9.79 -10.28
N TYR A 128 -22.20 9.42 -9.20
CA TYR A 128 -23.62 9.73 -9.05
C TYR A 128 -23.87 11.23 -8.99
N TYR A 129 -23.00 11.99 -8.33
CA TYR A 129 -23.06 13.45 -8.35
C TYR A 129 -22.96 14.00 -9.78
N LEU A 130 -21.99 13.53 -10.57
CA LEU A 130 -21.81 13.90 -11.99
C LEU A 130 -23.08 13.72 -12.81
N ARG A 131 -23.88 12.69 -12.52
CA ARG A 131 -25.16 12.40 -13.20
C ARG A 131 -26.35 13.18 -12.66
N SER A 132 -26.24 13.72 -11.45
CA SER A 132 -27.36 14.37 -10.74
C SER A 132 -27.52 15.86 -11.03
N VAL A 133 -26.50 16.51 -11.62
CA VAL A 133 -26.50 17.95 -11.91
C VAL A 133 -26.04 18.22 -13.33
N PRO A 134 -26.56 19.27 -14.01
CA PRO A 134 -26.25 19.52 -15.42
C PRO A 134 -24.83 20.07 -15.65
N ASN A 135 -24.26 20.78 -14.68
CA ASN A 135 -22.91 21.35 -14.76
C ASN A 135 -22.12 21.00 -13.50
N PRO A 136 -21.69 19.74 -13.34
CA PRO A 136 -20.97 19.32 -12.16
C PRO A 136 -19.60 19.99 -12.11
N VAL A 137 -19.28 20.51 -10.93
CA VAL A 137 -17.98 21.13 -10.64
C VAL A 137 -17.36 20.54 -9.38
N ALA A 138 -16.04 20.62 -9.28
CA ALA A 138 -15.27 20.23 -8.10
C ALA A 138 -14.00 21.08 -7.97
N ARG A 139 -13.38 21.04 -6.79
CA ARG A 139 -12.04 21.57 -6.54
C ARG A 139 -11.24 20.55 -5.75
N ILE A 140 -9.94 20.47 -6.02
CA ILE A 140 -8.99 19.65 -5.27
C ILE A 140 -8.14 20.55 -4.37
N GLU A 141 -8.04 20.20 -3.10
CA GLU A 141 -7.21 20.90 -2.12
C GLU A 141 -6.13 19.94 -1.61
N PHE A 142 -4.86 20.25 -1.87
CA PHE A 142 -3.73 19.48 -1.38
C PHE A 142 -3.26 20.05 -0.04
N HIS A 143 -3.27 19.20 1.00
CA HIS A 143 -2.84 19.56 2.36
C HIS A 143 -1.47 18.99 2.70
N GLY A 144 -0.92 18.12 1.85
CA GLY A 144 0.39 17.52 2.02
C GLY A 144 0.44 16.48 3.14
N THR A 145 1.60 16.35 3.79
CA THR A 145 1.81 15.34 4.82
C THR A 145 1.18 15.75 6.15
N MET A 146 0.38 14.86 6.73
CA MET A 146 -0.19 15.05 8.06
C MET A 146 -0.12 13.79 8.91
N ILE A 147 -0.03 13.99 10.23
CA ILE A 147 -0.25 12.93 11.20
C ILE A 147 -1.73 12.94 11.57
N SER A 148 -2.44 11.89 11.18
CA SER A 148 -3.88 11.75 11.44
C SER A 148 -4.15 10.72 12.52
N GLN A 149 -5.13 11.02 13.37
CA GLN A 149 -5.71 10.03 14.28
C GLN A 149 -6.86 9.24 13.63
N SER A 150 -7.31 9.66 12.44
CA SER A 150 -8.43 9.03 11.72
C SER A 150 -8.10 8.76 10.22
N PRO A 151 -8.32 7.52 9.73
CA PRO A 151 -8.62 6.33 10.52
C PRO A 151 -7.44 6.00 11.46
N SER A 152 -7.72 5.27 12.53
CA SER A 152 -6.71 4.78 13.46
C SER A 152 -5.68 3.89 12.76
N ALA A 153 -4.48 3.80 13.33
CA ALA A 153 -3.35 3.03 12.80
C ALA A 153 -2.67 2.22 13.92
N PRO A 154 -2.08 1.06 13.65
CA PRO A 154 -1.96 0.42 12.34
C PRO A 154 -3.27 -0.24 11.86
N ARG A 155 -3.39 -0.36 10.54
CA ARG A 155 -4.38 -1.18 9.82
C ARG A 155 -3.66 -2.06 8.81
N VAL A 156 -4.12 -3.28 8.59
CA VAL A 156 -3.51 -4.19 7.62
C VAL A 156 -3.78 -3.70 6.20
N GLY A 157 -2.72 -3.68 5.38
CA GLY A 157 -2.76 -3.37 3.95
C GLY A 157 -3.71 -4.27 3.19
N SER A 158 -4.65 -3.71 2.40
CA SER A 158 -5.52 -4.52 1.53
C SER A 158 -4.75 -5.35 0.50
N PHE A 159 -3.52 -4.93 0.17
CA PHE A 159 -2.59 -5.65 -0.71
C PHE A 159 -1.75 -6.71 0.02
N SER A 160 -1.80 -6.75 1.35
CA SER A 160 -1.00 -7.67 2.16
C SER A 160 -1.54 -9.08 1.98
N SER A 161 -0.71 -10.00 1.49
CA SER A 161 -1.11 -11.40 1.33
C SER A 161 -1.47 -12.02 2.69
N CYS A 162 -2.53 -12.82 2.68
CA CYS A 162 -3.07 -13.48 3.86
C CYS A 162 -2.77 -14.99 3.81
N GLY A 163 -2.82 -15.65 4.97
CA GLY A 163 -2.79 -17.12 5.06
C GLY A 163 -4.07 -17.78 4.52
N PRO A 164 -4.19 -19.11 4.64
CA PRO A 164 -3.29 -20.01 5.37
C PRO A 164 -1.99 -20.31 4.60
N ASN A 165 -1.06 -21.00 5.27
CA ASN A 165 0.13 -21.52 4.63
C ASN A 165 -0.23 -22.78 3.81
N HIS A 166 -0.18 -22.69 2.48
CA HIS A 166 -0.55 -23.80 1.61
C HIS A 166 0.43 -24.99 1.63
N PHE A 167 1.64 -24.80 2.15
CA PHE A 167 2.64 -25.87 2.26
C PHE A 167 2.56 -26.65 3.57
N ALA A 168 2.07 -25.99 4.63
CA ALA A 168 1.89 -26.58 5.96
C ALA A 168 0.82 -25.79 6.69
N ALA A 169 -0.44 -26.22 6.54
CA ALA A 169 -1.61 -25.50 7.04
C ALA A 169 -1.61 -25.36 8.57
N GLU A 170 -0.93 -26.26 9.26
CA GLU A 170 -0.73 -26.29 10.71
C GLU A 170 0.15 -25.12 11.20
N ILE A 171 0.91 -24.47 10.31
CA ILE A 171 1.78 -23.34 10.64
C ILE A 171 1.19 -22.05 10.06
N LEU A 172 0.45 -21.31 10.89
CA LEU A 172 -0.18 -20.04 10.48
C LEU A 172 0.83 -19.00 9.94
N LYS A 173 0.37 -18.25 8.93
CA LYS A 173 1.07 -17.14 8.27
C LYS A 173 0.11 -15.94 8.05
N PRO A 174 0.60 -14.68 8.05
CA PRO A 174 1.99 -14.24 8.27
C PRO A 174 2.43 -14.43 9.74
N ASN A 175 3.65 -14.03 10.12
CA ASN A 175 4.12 -14.15 11.51
C ASN A 175 3.78 -12.91 12.35
N VAL A 176 4.03 -11.72 11.79
CA VAL A 176 3.80 -10.40 12.38
C VAL A 176 3.46 -9.42 11.25
N ILE A 177 2.98 -8.24 11.58
CA ILE A 177 2.87 -7.10 10.65
C ILE A 177 3.85 -5.98 11.05
N ALA A 178 4.22 -5.16 10.08
CA ALA A 178 5.08 -3.99 10.29
C ALA A 178 4.77 -2.89 9.26
N PRO A 179 5.25 -1.64 9.48
CA PRO A 179 4.99 -0.52 8.59
C PRO A 179 5.37 -0.83 7.14
N GLY A 180 4.38 -0.79 6.25
CA GLY A 180 4.54 -1.09 4.84
C GLY A 180 3.66 -0.27 3.92
N VAL A 181 2.87 0.66 4.45
CA VAL A 181 2.05 1.57 3.66
C VAL A 181 2.71 2.94 3.63
N SER A 182 2.95 3.44 2.43
CA SER A 182 3.46 4.79 2.17
C SER A 182 4.71 5.11 2.99
N ILE A 183 5.74 4.28 2.85
CA ILE A 183 7.04 4.39 3.51
C ILE A 183 8.00 5.20 2.65
N LEU A 184 8.67 6.18 3.27
CA LEU A 184 9.72 6.98 2.63
C LEU A 184 11.05 6.23 2.70
N ALA A 185 11.74 6.05 1.58
CA ALA A 185 13.04 5.39 1.52
C ALA A 185 13.92 5.94 0.38
N ALA A 186 15.21 5.60 0.42
CA ALA A 186 16.17 5.94 -0.62
C ALA A 186 15.77 5.36 -1.98
N TRP A 187 16.05 6.12 -3.03
CA TRP A 187 15.78 5.78 -4.42
C TRP A 187 16.99 6.15 -5.28
N SER A 188 17.36 5.30 -6.25
CA SER A 188 18.60 5.48 -7.00
C SER A 188 18.59 6.68 -7.96
N GLY A 189 17.41 7.21 -8.29
CA GLY A 189 17.27 8.21 -9.34
C GLY A 189 17.54 7.68 -10.76
N GLU A 190 17.73 6.36 -10.94
CA GLU A 190 17.85 5.78 -12.29
C GLU A 190 16.49 5.77 -13.00
N ASN A 191 15.45 5.35 -12.26
CA ASN A 191 14.06 5.37 -12.70
C ASN A 191 13.31 6.60 -12.16
N SER A 192 12.33 7.10 -12.92
CA SER A 192 11.43 8.15 -12.45
C SER A 192 10.58 7.65 -11.26
N LEU A 193 10.17 8.57 -10.39
CA LEU A 193 9.33 8.23 -9.22
C LEU A 193 7.97 7.64 -9.60
N SER A 194 7.42 8.05 -10.75
CA SER A 194 6.16 7.51 -11.27
C SER A 194 6.33 6.17 -11.99
N LEU A 195 7.57 5.65 -12.09
CA LEU A 195 7.95 4.49 -12.89
C LEU A 195 7.61 4.62 -14.37
N LEU A 196 7.29 5.83 -14.83
CA LEU A 196 7.06 6.13 -16.23
C LEU A 196 8.39 6.38 -16.94
N ARG A 197 8.38 6.19 -18.26
CA ARG A 197 9.53 6.50 -19.11
C ARG A 197 9.91 7.97 -18.96
N ALA A 198 11.20 8.27 -19.12
CA ALA A 198 11.75 9.61 -18.91
C ALA A 198 11.11 10.70 -19.81
N GLU A 199 10.51 10.30 -20.93
CA GLU A 199 9.75 11.18 -21.83
C GLU A 199 8.48 11.76 -21.18
N PHE A 200 7.89 11.04 -20.22
CA PHE A 200 6.69 11.47 -19.49
C PHE A 200 6.97 12.00 -18.08
N ASN A 201 8.09 11.59 -17.45
CA ASN A 201 8.49 12.12 -16.15
C ASN A 201 10.02 12.22 -16.02
N LYS A 202 10.51 13.46 -16.03
CA LYS A 202 11.94 13.79 -15.87
C LYS A 202 12.38 13.94 -14.41
N ARG A 203 11.46 13.94 -13.43
CA ARG A 203 11.79 14.09 -12.01
C ARG A 203 12.70 12.93 -11.57
N ARG A 204 13.77 13.28 -10.87
CA ARG A 204 14.75 12.36 -10.27
C ARG A 204 14.97 12.82 -8.85
N GLU A 205 14.56 11.99 -7.91
CA GLU A 205 14.68 12.25 -6.49
C GLU A 205 15.43 11.10 -5.84
N GLU A 206 16.18 11.42 -4.79
CA GLU A 206 16.95 10.46 -3.99
C GLU A 206 16.07 9.74 -2.96
N LEU A 207 14.80 10.17 -2.82
CA LEU A 207 13.82 9.61 -1.91
C LEU A 207 12.50 9.38 -2.63
N THR A 208 11.81 8.30 -2.28
CA THR A 208 10.46 7.99 -2.77
C THR A 208 9.56 7.47 -1.66
N ILE A 209 8.25 7.57 -1.88
CA ILE A 209 7.22 7.00 -1.01
C ILE A 209 6.55 5.85 -1.74
N VAL A 210 6.67 4.64 -1.19
CA VAL A 210 6.13 3.42 -1.78
C VAL A 210 5.45 2.56 -0.71
N TYR A 211 4.66 1.59 -1.15
CA TYR A 211 3.99 0.64 -0.27
C TYR A 211 4.26 -0.80 -0.71
N GLY A 212 4.13 -1.74 0.23
CA GLY A 212 4.32 -3.15 -0.02
C GLY A 212 4.80 -3.90 1.23
N THR A 213 4.61 -5.22 1.24
CA THR A 213 5.28 -6.11 2.21
C THR A 213 6.79 -6.05 2.07
N SER A 214 7.29 -5.71 0.88
CA SER A 214 8.70 -5.36 0.61
C SER A 214 9.21 -4.20 1.47
N MET A 215 8.34 -3.29 1.94
CA MET A 215 8.70 -2.19 2.83
C MET A 215 8.58 -2.60 4.30
N SER A 216 7.67 -3.51 4.65
CA SER A 216 7.56 -4.07 6.01
C SER A 216 8.70 -5.01 6.36
N CYS A 217 9.15 -5.84 5.41
CA CYS A 217 10.24 -6.78 5.59
C CYS A 217 11.55 -6.15 6.14
N PRO A 218 12.07 -5.04 5.58
CA PRO A 218 13.29 -4.42 6.09
C PRO A 218 13.12 -3.82 7.48
N HIS A 219 11.93 -3.35 7.87
CA HIS A 219 11.68 -2.93 9.26
C HIS A 219 11.91 -4.09 10.24
N VAL A 220 11.30 -5.25 9.98
CA VAL A 220 11.48 -6.44 10.84
C VAL A 220 12.91 -6.98 10.77
N SER A 221 13.57 -6.85 9.62
CA SER A 221 14.98 -7.25 9.46
C SER A 221 15.90 -6.38 10.31
N GLY A 222 15.68 -5.06 10.33
CA GLY A 222 16.41 -4.13 11.20
C GLY A 222 16.19 -4.43 12.69
N ILE A 223 14.94 -4.66 13.10
CA ILE A 223 14.62 -5.05 14.48
C ILE A 223 15.31 -6.37 14.83
N THR A 224 15.27 -7.37 13.94
CA THR A 224 15.94 -8.67 14.12
C THR A 224 17.44 -8.50 14.33
N ALA A 225 18.10 -7.63 13.54
CA ALA A 225 19.52 -7.35 13.69
C ALA A 225 19.83 -6.70 15.05
N MET A 226 19.04 -5.72 15.47
CA MET A 226 19.20 -5.07 16.78
C MET A 226 19.01 -6.06 17.93
N LEU A 227 18.00 -6.94 17.86
CA LEU A 227 17.79 -8.00 18.84
C LEU A 227 18.97 -8.98 18.87
N LYS A 228 19.56 -9.32 17.71
CA LYS A 228 20.73 -10.20 17.65
C LYS A 228 21.96 -9.56 18.29
N VAL A 229 22.16 -8.25 18.15
CA VAL A 229 23.23 -7.52 18.84
C VAL A 229 23.00 -7.50 20.35
N ALA A 230 21.77 -7.22 20.79
CA ALA A 230 21.45 -7.17 22.22
C ALA A 230 21.42 -8.56 22.90
N ARG A 231 21.14 -9.61 22.13
CA ARG A 231 21.06 -11.01 22.58
C ARG A 231 21.88 -11.93 21.65
N PRO A 232 23.22 -11.87 21.69
CA PRO A 232 24.08 -12.60 20.74
C PRO A 232 23.89 -14.12 20.75
N SER A 233 23.53 -14.70 21.90
CA SER A 233 23.29 -16.14 22.06
C SER A 233 21.93 -16.62 21.55
N TRP A 234 20.98 -15.72 21.25
CA TRP A 234 19.67 -16.14 20.77
C TRP A 234 19.74 -16.77 19.39
N SER A 235 19.04 -17.88 19.24
CA SER A 235 18.83 -18.53 17.95
C SER A 235 17.88 -17.69 17.06
N PRO A 236 17.85 -17.93 15.74
CA PRO A 236 16.84 -17.33 14.87
C PRO A 236 15.40 -17.63 15.31
N ALA A 237 15.15 -18.82 15.88
CA ALA A 237 13.83 -19.19 16.39
C ALA A 237 13.46 -18.40 17.65
N ALA A 238 14.42 -18.18 18.56
CA ALA A 238 14.22 -17.36 19.75
C ALA A 238 13.92 -15.90 19.39
N ILE A 239 14.64 -15.31 18.43
CA ILE A 239 14.35 -13.94 17.96
C ILE A 239 12.96 -13.87 17.32
N LYS A 240 12.61 -14.83 16.46
CA LYS A 240 11.27 -14.91 15.88
C LYS A 240 10.19 -15.03 16.97
N SER A 241 10.43 -15.83 18.01
CA SER A 241 9.51 -15.98 19.14
C SER A 241 9.34 -14.66 19.88
N ALA A 242 10.43 -13.94 20.17
CA ALA A 242 10.38 -12.65 20.85
C ALA A 242 9.54 -11.64 20.05
N LEU A 243 9.78 -11.54 18.74
CA LEU A 243 9.00 -10.67 17.84
C LEU A 243 7.51 -11.00 17.85
N MET A 244 7.15 -12.29 17.84
CA MET A 244 5.76 -12.73 17.78
C MET A 244 5.03 -12.56 19.11
N THR A 245 5.64 -13.02 20.21
CA THR A 245 4.99 -13.02 21.54
C THR A 245 4.85 -11.63 22.14
N MET A 246 5.67 -10.67 21.70
CA MET A 246 5.66 -9.28 22.18
C MET A 246 4.94 -8.32 21.24
N ALA A 247 4.42 -8.80 20.11
CA ALA A 247 3.61 -8.01 19.20
C ALA A 247 2.29 -7.55 19.86
N TYR A 248 1.74 -6.44 19.36
CA TYR A 248 0.47 -5.88 19.85
C TYR A 248 -0.63 -5.93 18.80
N ASN A 249 -1.89 -6.01 19.25
CA ASN A 249 -3.08 -6.19 18.40
C ASN A 249 -4.07 -5.03 18.45
N VAL A 250 -3.66 -3.90 19.01
CA VAL A 250 -4.49 -2.69 19.13
C VAL A 250 -3.93 -1.55 18.29
N ASP A 251 -4.82 -0.75 17.74
CA ASP A 251 -4.49 0.50 17.08
C ASP A 251 -4.27 1.65 18.08
N ASN A 252 -3.83 2.79 17.59
CA ASN A 252 -3.61 4.00 18.37
C ASN A 252 -4.90 4.63 18.95
N GLY A 253 -6.08 4.15 18.53
CA GLY A 253 -7.36 4.47 19.12
C GLY A 253 -7.80 3.47 20.20
N GLY A 254 -6.97 2.46 20.51
CA GLY A 254 -7.27 1.41 21.48
C GLY A 254 -8.19 0.31 20.95
N ASN A 255 -8.52 0.31 19.66
CA ASN A 255 -9.40 -0.70 19.05
C ASN A 255 -8.57 -1.85 18.47
N ALA A 256 -9.20 -3.00 18.23
CA ALA A 256 -8.56 -4.09 17.51
C ALA A 256 -8.15 -3.63 16.09
N ILE A 257 -6.97 -4.06 15.64
CA ILE A 257 -6.44 -3.74 14.31
C ILE A 257 -7.42 -4.22 13.23
N LYS A 258 -7.65 -3.37 12.24
CA LYS A 258 -8.60 -3.61 11.14
C LYS A 258 -7.89 -3.86 9.81
N ASP A 259 -8.57 -4.59 8.94
CA ASP A 259 -8.18 -4.83 7.56
C ASP A 259 -8.73 -3.70 6.68
N MET A 260 -7.89 -3.08 5.87
CA MET A 260 -8.32 -2.02 4.96
C MET A 260 -9.19 -2.52 3.81
N ALA A 261 -9.13 -3.80 3.42
CA ALA A 261 -9.98 -4.31 2.35
C ALA A 261 -11.46 -4.40 2.78
N THR A 262 -11.69 -4.88 4.01
CA THR A 262 -13.04 -5.16 4.53
C THR A 262 -13.55 -4.13 5.54
N GLY A 263 -12.67 -3.32 6.12
CA GLY A 263 -12.99 -2.43 7.25
C GLY A 263 -13.28 -3.17 8.57
N GLN A 264 -13.13 -4.50 8.58
CA GLN A 264 -13.42 -5.36 9.73
C GLN A 264 -12.16 -5.61 10.57
N VAL A 265 -12.36 -6.13 11.79
CA VAL A 265 -11.27 -6.57 12.66
C VAL A 265 -10.51 -7.73 11.98
N THR A 266 -9.18 -7.68 12.00
CA THR A 266 -8.36 -8.69 11.33
C THR A 266 -8.39 -10.04 12.04
N GLY A 267 -8.38 -11.11 11.26
CA GLY A 267 -8.22 -12.47 11.73
C GLY A 267 -6.75 -12.87 11.89
N PRO A 268 -6.53 -14.14 12.29
CA PRO A 268 -5.19 -14.69 12.47
C PRO A 268 -4.43 -14.91 11.14
N PHE A 269 -5.10 -14.90 10.00
CA PHE A 269 -4.47 -15.07 8.68
C PHE A 269 -3.96 -13.77 8.06
N GLU A 270 -4.36 -12.63 8.61
CA GLU A 270 -3.94 -11.29 8.19
C GLU A 270 -2.86 -10.74 9.14
N LEU A 271 -3.07 -10.91 10.45
CA LEU A 271 -2.30 -10.28 11.53
C LEU A 271 -1.38 -11.26 12.27
N LYS A 272 -1.86 -12.50 12.44
CA LYS A 272 -1.37 -13.52 13.37
C LYS A 272 -1.04 -13.00 14.77
N SER A 273 0.23 -12.67 15.03
CA SER A 273 0.68 -12.32 16.38
C SER A 273 0.51 -10.83 16.69
N GLY A 274 0.41 -9.99 15.66
CA GLY A 274 0.26 -8.55 15.82
C GLY A 274 1.30 -7.72 15.08
N HIS A 275 1.23 -6.42 15.34
CA HIS A 275 2.22 -5.46 14.92
C HIS A 275 3.46 -5.53 15.81
N VAL A 276 4.64 -5.47 15.19
CA VAL A 276 5.91 -5.54 15.91
C VAL A 276 6.05 -4.44 16.97
N ASP A 277 6.55 -4.83 18.15
CA ASP A 277 7.00 -3.95 19.23
C ASP A 277 8.49 -4.21 19.49
N PRO A 278 9.39 -3.35 18.96
CA PRO A 278 10.83 -3.54 19.11
C PRO A 278 11.29 -3.53 20.57
N ASN A 279 10.67 -2.70 21.41
CA ASN A 279 11.10 -2.49 22.79
C ASN A 279 10.69 -3.67 23.67
N ARG A 280 9.44 -4.14 23.54
CA ARG A 280 8.99 -5.32 24.28
C ARG A 280 9.71 -6.59 23.84
N ALA A 281 10.05 -6.71 22.55
CA ALA A 281 10.79 -7.85 22.02
C ALA A 281 12.21 -8.00 22.60
N LEU A 282 12.78 -6.96 23.22
CA LEU A 282 14.10 -7.01 23.86
C LEU A 282 14.11 -7.89 25.13
N ASP A 283 12.98 -7.96 25.82
CA ASP A 283 12.80 -8.74 27.05
C ASP A 283 11.45 -9.48 27.05
N PRO A 284 11.34 -10.56 26.27
CA PRO A 284 10.09 -11.30 26.12
C PRO A 284 9.76 -12.18 27.35
N GLY A 285 10.67 -12.26 28.33
CA GLY A 285 10.61 -13.23 29.44
C GLY A 285 10.88 -14.67 29.00
N LEU A 286 10.04 -15.20 28.11
CA LEU A 286 10.13 -16.57 27.58
C LEU A 286 10.22 -16.57 26.05
N VAL A 287 10.92 -17.57 25.50
CA VAL A 287 11.00 -17.80 24.06
C VAL A 287 10.71 -19.26 23.72
N TYR A 288 9.93 -19.47 22.66
CA TYR A 288 9.74 -20.77 22.02
C TYR A 288 10.91 -21.01 21.06
N ASN A 289 11.91 -21.74 21.55
CA ASN A 289 13.12 -22.01 20.78
C ASN A 289 12.94 -23.24 19.87
N ALA A 290 13.73 -23.29 18.80
CA ALA A 290 13.82 -24.43 17.89
C ALA A 290 15.22 -24.50 17.28
N THR A 291 15.70 -25.70 17.05
CA THR A 291 16.98 -26.07 16.45
C THR A 291 16.81 -26.47 14.99
N THR A 292 17.93 -26.65 14.29
CA THR A 292 17.91 -27.20 12.92
C THR A 292 17.27 -28.58 12.87
N ASP A 293 17.53 -29.42 13.86
CA ASP A 293 17.01 -30.81 13.92
C ASP A 293 15.48 -30.83 14.08
N ASP A 294 14.91 -29.86 14.78
CA ASP A 294 13.45 -29.70 14.87
C ASP A 294 12.83 -29.41 13.49
N TYR A 295 13.46 -28.54 12.69
CA TYR A 295 13.01 -28.25 11.32
C TYR A 295 13.20 -29.44 10.38
N LEU A 296 14.30 -30.19 10.51
CA LEU A 296 14.53 -31.40 9.72
C LEU A 296 13.51 -32.49 10.07
N THR A 297 13.22 -32.69 11.35
CA THR A 297 12.18 -33.61 11.82
C THR A 297 10.81 -33.22 11.28
N PHE A 298 10.48 -31.92 11.32
CA PHE A 298 9.26 -31.41 10.69
C PHE A 298 9.23 -31.70 9.18
N LEU A 299 10.30 -31.41 8.44
CA LEU A 299 10.37 -31.70 7.00
C LEU A 299 10.22 -33.19 6.69
N CYS A 300 10.81 -34.08 7.48
CA CYS A 300 10.64 -35.53 7.35
C CYS A 300 9.18 -35.95 7.59
N SER A 301 8.47 -35.29 8.50
CA SER A 301 7.06 -35.58 8.79
C SER A 301 6.09 -35.19 7.67
N LEU A 302 6.49 -34.30 6.76
CA LEU A 302 5.65 -33.87 5.62
C LEU A 302 5.53 -34.92 4.50
N GLY A 303 6.26 -36.04 4.59
CA GLY A 303 6.12 -37.16 3.65
C GLY A 303 6.57 -36.85 2.23
N TYR A 304 7.41 -35.83 2.02
CA TYR A 304 7.99 -35.56 0.70
C TYR A 304 8.82 -36.75 0.22
N SER A 305 8.63 -37.15 -1.03
CA SER A 305 9.50 -38.13 -1.66
C SER A 305 10.93 -37.59 -1.74
N PRO A 306 11.97 -38.41 -1.47
CA PRO A 306 13.34 -37.99 -1.69
C PRO A 306 13.50 -37.56 -3.15
N ILE A 307 13.87 -36.29 -3.37
CA ILE A 307 14.27 -35.84 -4.69
C ILE A 307 15.52 -36.66 -5.05
N ARG A 308 15.44 -37.48 -6.10
CA ARG A 308 16.63 -38.11 -6.70
C ARG A 308 17.50 -37.00 -7.31
N SER A 309 18.24 -36.28 -6.49
CA SER A 309 19.31 -35.43 -6.98
C SER A 309 20.34 -36.33 -7.63
N HIS A 310 20.46 -36.28 -8.96
CA HIS A 310 21.66 -36.75 -9.64
C HIS A 310 22.81 -35.90 -9.10
N SER A 311 23.53 -36.42 -8.11
CA SER A 311 24.84 -35.89 -7.76
C SER A 311 25.74 -36.20 -8.95
N SER A 312 25.89 -35.26 -9.88
CA SER A 312 27.08 -35.24 -10.71
C SER A 312 28.25 -34.97 -9.76
N ARG A 313 28.86 -36.04 -9.23
CA ARG A 313 30.21 -35.95 -8.69
C ARG A 313 31.08 -35.47 -9.84
N ARG A 314 31.39 -34.17 -9.87
CA ARG A 314 32.57 -33.70 -10.60
C ARG A 314 33.77 -34.17 -9.78
N THR A 315 34.30 -35.33 -10.15
CA THR A 315 35.71 -35.63 -9.90
C THR A 315 36.51 -34.60 -10.72
N ALA A 316 37.23 -33.73 -10.03
CA ALA A 316 38.26 -32.90 -10.66
C ALA A 316 39.45 -33.79 -11.04
N PRO A 317 40.16 -33.50 -12.15
CA PRO A 317 41.40 -34.18 -12.52
C PRO A 317 42.53 -33.89 -11.53
#